data_AF-A0A2R6JJ12-F1
#
_entry.id   AF-A0A2R6JJ12-F1
#
_cell.length_a   1.000
_cell.length_b   1.000
_cell.length_c   1.000
_cell.angle_alpha   90.00
_cell.angle_beta   90.00
_cell.angle_gamma   90.00
#
_symmetry.space_group_name_H-M   'P 1'
#
loop_
_entity.id
_entity.type
_entity.pdbx_description
1 polymer ?
#
loop_
_entity_poly.entity_id
_entity_poly.type
_entity_poly.pdbx_seq_one_letter_code
_entity_poly.pdbx_strand_id
1 'polypeptide(L)'
;METATTTHDGDQGWAKRPPAVLECDRCGSEVLQHNARDSIDCPRCVAEFDYDEFADLELLYLTCPVCKSRMSHGQRHPERLDIVEWATCDACRYHWEFKHSYS
;
A
#
# COMPACT_ATOMS: atom_id res chain seq x y z
N MET A 1 26.32 1.16 -26.98
CA MET A 1 24.88 1.39 -27.14
C MET A 1 24.22 0.75 -25.94
N GLU A 2 24.06 1.55 -24.88
CA GLU A 2 23.57 1.08 -23.58
C GLU A 2 22.06 1.27 -23.57
N THR A 3 21.31 0.18 -23.76
CA THR A 3 19.86 0.18 -23.53
C THR A 3 19.63 0.22 -22.02
N ALA A 4 19.68 1.42 -21.46
CA ALA A 4 19.12 1.68 -20.14
C ALA A 4 17.59 1.51 -20.28
N THR A 5 17.09 0.34 -19.89
CA THR A 5 15.68 0.19 -19.57
C THR A 5 15.44 1.07 -18.35
N THR A 6 14.97 2.30 -18.58
CA THR A 6 14.51 3.19 -17.51
C THR A 6 13.25 2.58 -16.91
N THR A 7 13.42 1.59 -16.04
CA THR A 7 12.38 1.24 -15.07
C THR A 7 12.22 2.49 -14.22
N HIS A 8 11.10 3.19 -14.37
CA HIS A 8 10.80 4.35 -13.55
C HIS A 8 10.86 3.93 -12.08
N ASP A 9 11.85 4.48 -11.38
CA ASP A 9 12.04 4.55 -9.93
C ASP A 9 10.97 3.78 -9.13
N GLY A 10 11.29 2.54 -8.76
CA GLY A 10 10.45 1.78 -7.86
C GLY A 10 10.79 2.12 -6.41
N ASP A 11 9.82 2.62 -5.65
CA ASP A 11 10.02 2.89 -4.23
C ASP A 11 10.07 1.60 -3.42
N GLN A 12 10.88 1.59 -2.36
CA GLN A 12 11.07 0.42 -1.53
C GLN A 12 10.83 0.76 -0.06
N GLY A 13 10.21 -0.19 0.66
CA GLY A 13 10.03 -0.15 2.11
C GLY A 13 8.69 0.43 2.55
N TRP A 14 8.28 0.06 3.78
CA TRP A 14 6.98 0.43 4.36
C TRP A 14 6.73 1.92 4.39
N ALA A 15 7.73 2.71 4.77
CA ALA A 15 7.64 4.17 4.85
C ALA A 15 7.18 4.85 3.56
N LYS A 16 7.45 4.22 2.41
CA LYS A 16 7.11 4.73 1.08
C LYS A 16 6.00 3.92 0.42
N ARG A 17 5.23 3.16 1.21
CA ARG A 17 4.10 2.39 0.68
C ARG A 17 3.13 3.33 -0.03
N PRO A 18 2.62 2.93 -1.21
CA PRO A 18 1.54 3.63 -1.86
C PRO A 18 0.34 3.84 -0.93
N PRO A 19 -0.49 4.86 -1.22
CA PRO A 19 -1.76 5.04 -0.55
C PRO A 19 -2.58 3.75 -0.62
N ALA A 20 -3.09 3.32 0.53
CA ALA A 20 -3.84 2.09 0.68
C ALA A 20 -5.30 2.43 0.96
N VAL A 21 -6.20 1.72 0.28
CA VAL A 21 -7.63 1.75 0.57
C VAL A 21 -7.97 0.49 1.34
N LEU A 22 -8.44 0.70 2.56
CA LEU A 22 -8.82 -0.31 3.53
C LEU A 22 -10.33 -0.31 3.69
N GLU A 23 -10.89 -1.43 4.12
CA GLU A 23 -12.24 -1.47 4.64
C GLU A 23 -12.25 -1.13 6.13
N CYS A 24 -13.13 -0.21 6.53
CA CYS A 24 -13.34 0.08 7.95
C CYS A 24 -14.08 -1.06 8.63
N ASP A 25 -13.47 -1.72 9.60
CA ASP A 25 -14.09 -2.79 10.40
C ASP A 25 -15.42 -2.35 11.08
N ARG A 26 -15.53 -1.07 11.45
CA ARG A 26 -16.70 -0.55 12.18
C ARG A 26 -17.93 -0.33 11.31
N CYS A 27 -17.75 0.06 10.05
CA CYS A 27 -18.88 0.48 9.19
C CYS A 27 -18.81 -0.04 7.74
N GLY A 28 -17.81 -0.86 7.40
CA GLY A 28 -17.63 -1.45 6.07
C GLY A 28 -17.40 -0.41 4.95
N SER A 29 -16.92 0.78 5.30
CA SER A 29 -16.68 1.84 4.30
C SER A 29 -15.20 1.90 3.92
N GLU A 30 -14.94 2.30 2.67
CA GLU A 30 -13.58 2.50 2.18
C GLU A 30 -12.90 3.66 2.93
N VAL A 31 -11.70 3.38 3.47
CA VAL A 31 -10.85 4.35 4.17
C VAL A 31 -9.52 4.44 3.45
N LEU A 32 -9.14 5.66 3.09
CA LEU A 32 -7.87 5.93 2.41
C LEU A 32 -6.80 6.29 3.45
N GLN A 33 -5.78 5.45 3.56
CA GLN A 33 -4.55 5.78 4.27
C GLN A 33 -3.53 6.35 3.28
N HIS A 34 -3.25 7.65 3.38
CA HIS A 34 -2.38 8.36 2.44
C HIS A 34 -0.90 7.93 2.54
N ASN A 35 -0.39 7.81 3.77
CA ASN A 35 0.98 7.36 4.05
C ASN A 35 0.96 6.19 5.03
N ALA A 36 1.96 5.32 4.96
CA ALA A 36 2.02 4.12 5.82
C ALA A 36 2.20 4.39 7.32
N ARG A 37 2.48 5.64 7.70
CA ARG A 37 2.66 6.08 9.10
C ARG A 37 1.55 7.01 9.57
N ASP A 38 0.63 7.36 8.70
CA ASP A 38 -0.54 8.14 9.10
C ASP A 38 -1.51 7.25 9.87
N SER A 39 -2.30 7.85 10.74
CA SER A 39 -3.52 7.24 11.26
C SER A 39 -4.48 6.91 10.12
N ILE A 40 -5.37 5.97 10.39
CA ILE A 40 -6.40 5.53 9.44
C ILE A 40 -7.71 6.06 9.99
N ASP A 41 -8.14 7.20 9.46
CA ASP A 41 -9.32 7.90 9.94
C ASP A 41 -10.49 7.65 9.00
N CYS A 42 -11.51 6.91 9.47
CA CYS A 42 -12.69 6.65 8.67
C CYS A 42 -13.57 7.91 8.59
N PRO A 43 -13.75 8.53 7.41
CA PRO A 43 -14.55 9.76 7.29
C PRO A 43 -16.05 9.54 7.49
N ARG A 44 -16.50 8.27 7.56
CA ARG A 44 -17.90 7.91 7.65
C ARG A 44 -18.38 7.67 9.08
N CYS A 45 -17.64 6.89 9.85
CA CYS A 45 -17.98 6.61 11.25
C CYS A 45 -17.08 7.34 12.26
N VAL A 46 -16.06 8.06 11.79
CA VAL A 46 -15.07 8.77 12.62
C VAL A 46 -14.31 7.81 13.55
N ALA A 47 -14.16 6.55 13.12
CA ALA A 47 -13.24 5.62 13.77
C ALA A 47 -11.81 6.00 13.36
N GLU A 48 -10.93 6.07 14.36
CA GLU A 48 -9.51 6.31 14.20
C GLU A 48 -8.81 4.99 14.51
N PHE A 49 -7.97 4.52 13.59
CA PHE A 49 -7.10 3.36 13.81
C PHE A 49 -5.66 3.79 13.70
N ASP A 50 -4.80 3.19 14.51
CA ASP A 50 -3.36 3.46 14.46
C ASP A 50 -2.70 2.78 13.24
N TYR A 51 -1.49 3.21 12.91
CA TYR A 51 -0.77 2.66 11.75
C TYR A 51 -0.39 1.17 11.95
N ASP A 52 -0.30 0.68 13.19
CA ASP A 52 -0.04 -0.73 13.49
C ASP A 52 -1.29 -1.61 13.34
N GLU A 53 -2.49 -1.03 13.50
CA GLU A 53 -3.77 -1.70 13.24
C GLU A 53 -4.04 -1.89 11.74
N PHE A 54 -3.18 -1.33 10.87
CA PHE A 54 -3.28 -1.55 9.42
C PHE A 54 -3.38 -3.04 9.04
N ALA A 55 -2.64 -3.91 9.74
CA ALA A 55 -2.64 -5.35 9.47
C ALA A 55 -3.90 -6.07 9.97
N ASP A 56 -4.70 -5.42 10.82
CA ASP A 56 -5.99 -5.94 11.30
C ASP A 56 -7.14 -5.55 10.35
N LEU A 57 -6.95 -4.48 9.57
CA LEU A 57 -7.93 -3.98 8.62
C LEU A 57 -7.82 -4.68 7.26
N GLU A 58 -8.95 -4.92 6.61
CA GLU A 58 -8.97 -5.55 5.29
C GLU A 58 -8.46 -4.58 4.20
N LEU A 59 -7.33 -4.91 3.59
CA LEU A 59 -6.79 -4.16 2.45
C LEU A 59 -7.56 -4.48 1.16
N LEU A 60 -8.34 -3.52 0.66
CA LEU A 60 -9.08 -3.66 -0.59
C LEU A 60 -8.15 -3.49 -1.81
N TYR A 61 -7.40 -2.39 -1.86
CA TYR A 61 -6.46 -2.10 -2.94
C TYR A 61 -5.45 -1.00 -2.61
N LEU A 62 -4.36 -0.97 -3.37
CA LEU A 62 -3.42 0.14 -3.36
C LEU A 62 -3.67 1.06 -4.55
N THR A 63 -3.48 2.35 -4.33
CA THR A 63 -3.64 3.38 -5.35
C THR A 63 -2.27 3.91 -5.74
N CYS A 64 -2.01 4.00 -7.05
CA CYS A 64 -0.74 4.50 -7.55
C CYS A 64 -0.55 5.97 -7.12
N PRO A 65 0.55 6.34 -6.45
CA PRO A 65 0.77 7.72 -6.04
C PRO A 65 0.93 8.66 -7.24
N VAL A 66 1.41 8.14 -8.37
CA VAL A 66 1.68 8.88 -9.62
C VAL A 66 0.40 9.10 -10.43
N CYS A 67 -0.24 8.04 -10.93
CA CYS A 67 -1.37 8.13 -11.85
C CYS A 67 -2.74 7.90 -11.20
N LYS A 68 -2.79 7.64 -9.89
CA LYS A 68 -4.02 7.34 -9.10
C LYS A 68 -4.82 6.13 -9.58
N SER A 69 -4.25 5.30 -10.47
CA SER A 69 -4.86 4.04 -10.89
C SER A 69 -4.75 2.98 -9.81
N ARG A 70 -5.68 2.03 -9.78
CA ARG A 70 -5.60 0.83 -8.93
C ARG A 70 -4.34 0.04 -9.29
N MET A 71 -3.58 -0.35 -8.27
CA MET A 71 -2.39 -1.17 -8.43
C MET A 71 -2.71 -2.64 -8.21
N SER A 72 -2.05 -3.48 -9.00
CA SER A 72 -1.97 -4.92 -8.78
C SER A 72 -1.05 -5.17 -7.61
N HIS A 73 -1.52 -5.85 -6.57
CA HIS A 73 -0.76 -6.02 -5.34
C HIS A 73 -0.83 -7.46 -4.85
N GLY A 74 0.07 -7.83 -3.94
CA GLY A 74 0.06 -9.15 -3.36
C GLY A 74 1.03 -9.32 -2.19
N GLN A 75 0.93 -10.50 -1.60
CA GLN A 75 1.77 -10.96 -0.51
C GLN A 75 2.71 -12.03 -1.07
N ARG A 76 3.97 -12.06 -0.62
CA ARG A 76 4.94 -13.12 -0.91
C ARG A 76 4.97 -14.16 0.23
N HIS A 77 4.67 -13.75 1.45
CA HIS A 77 4.71 -14.53 2.68
C HIS A 77 3.45 -14.31 3.52
N PRO A 78 2.27 -14.73 3.03
CA PRO A 78 1.00 -14.61 3.76
C PRO A 78 1.02 -15.31 5.13
N GLU A 79 1.84 -16.34 5.29
CA GLU A 79 2.03 -17.08 6.54
C GLU A 79 2.87 -16.36 7.60
N ARG A 80 3.51 -15.21 7.27
CA ARG A 80 4.38 -14.45 8.18
C ARG A 80 3.94 -13.02 8.40
N LEU A 81 3.26 -12.43 7.43
CA LEU A 81 2.91 -11.02 7.43
C LEU A 81 1.54 -10.87 6.77
N ASP A 82 0.54 -10.42 7.53
CA ASP A 82 -0.78 -10.06 7.00
C ASP A 82 -0.76 -8.64 6.41
N ILE A 83 0.30 -8.34 5.64
CA ILE A 83 0.48 -7.04 4.99
C ILE A 83 0.92 -7.23 3.56
N VAL A 84 0.54 -6.29 2.71
CA VAL A 84 0.97 -6.24 1.32
C VAL A 84 2.48 -6.05 1.20
N GLU A 85 3.11 -6.91 0.41
CA GLU A 85 4.57 -6.93 0.24
C GLU A 85 5.02 -6.36 -1.10
N TRP A 86 4.14 -6.26 -2.08
CA TRP A 86 4.47 -5.61 -3.35
C TRP A 86 3.22 -5.05 -4.02
N ALA A 87 3.43 -4.03 -4.83
CA ALA A 87 2.39 -3.43 -5.64
C ALA A 87 2.98 -2.91 -6.95
N THR A 88 2.33 -3.20 -8.07
CA THR A 88 2.73 -2.73 -9.39
C THR A 88 1.56 -2.03 -10.06
N CYS A 89 1.82 -0.86 -10.63
CA CYS A 89 0.86 -0.15 -11.44
C CYS A 89 1.06 -0.50 -12.92
N ASP A 90 0.09 -1.16 -13.52
CA ASP A 90 0.13 -1.51 -14.94
C ASP A 90 0.02 -0.28 -15.87
N ALA A 91 -0.56 0.84 -15.38
CA ALA A 91 -0.78 2.05 -16.18
C ALA A 91 0.49 2.89 -16.39
N CYS A 92 1.28 3.11 -15.33
CA CYS A 92 2.49 3.93 -15.39
C CYS A 92 3.78 3.15 -15.15
N ARG A 93 3.69 1.82 -14.99
CA ARG A 93 4.81 0.90 -14.72
C ARG A 93 5.54 1.19 -13.39
N TYR A 94 4.94 1.98 -12.51
CA TYR A 94 5.43 2.20 -11.15
C TYR A 94 5.37 0.90 -10.35
N HIS A 95 6.45 0.59 -9.64
CA HIS A 95 6.56 -0.60 -8.80
C HIS A 95 6.94 -0.20 -7.38
N TRP A 96 6.29 -0.79 -6.39
CA TRP A 96 6.66 -0.70 -5.00
C TRP A 96 6.85 -2.09 -4.42
N GLU A 97 7.86 -2.24 -3.58
CA GLU A 97 8.11 -3.47 -2.85
C GLU A 97 8.46 -3.22 -1.38
N PHE A 98 7.99 -4.10 -0.52
CA PHE A 98 8.36 -4.16 0.88
C PHE A 98 9.74 -4.79 0.99
N LYS A 99 10.74 -3.95 1.24
CA LYS A 99 12.08 -4.42 1.55
C LYS A 99 12.17 -4.77 3.04
N HIS A 100 12.30 -6.06 3.34
CA HIS A 100 12.74 -6.52 4.66
C HIS A 100 14.17 -6.01 4.88
N SER A 101 14.29 -4.83 5.47
CA SER A 101 15.57 -4.35 5.97
C SER A 101 15.85 -5.10 7.26
N TYR A 102 16.29 -6.36 7.16
CA TYR A 102 17.10 -6.96 8.22
C TYR A 102 18.41 -6.18 8.21
N SER A 103 18.56 -5.29 9.19
CA SER A 103 19.84 -4.66 9.52
C SER A 103 20.83 -5.70 10.01
#